data_AF-A0A5K7YEJ8-F1
#
_entry.id   AF-A0A5K7YEJ8-F1
#
_cell.length_a   1.000
_cell.length_b   1.000
_cell.length_c   1.000
_cell.angle_alpha   90.00
_cell.angle_beta   90.00
_cell.angle_gamma   90.00
#
_symmetry.space_group_name_H-M   'P 1'
#
loop_
_entity.id
_entity.type
_entity.pdbx_description
1 polymer ?
#
loop_
_entity_poly.entity_id
_entity_poly.type
_entity_poly.pdbx_seq_one_letter_code
_entity_poly.pdbx_strand_id
1 'polypeptide(L)'
;MDMDGDKTFYTMTMARVYADQGRYEEAARIYRYLLDQTPDRTDLRQALDAVSSMLPEADGQWRDLTGLVEQWVRLILRQKALRRLQQICISTTGADR
;
A
#
# COMPACT_ATOMS: atom_id res chain seq x y z
N MET A 1 -28.78 16.69 10.82
CA MET A 1 -28.64 15.71 9.73
C MET A 1 -27.90 14.54 10.34
N ASP A 2 -28.66 13.52 10.71
CA ASP A 2 -28.17 12.30 11.33
C ASP A 2 -27.39 11.51 10.26
N MET A 3 -26.07 11.59 10.36
CA MET A 3 -25.18 10.68 9.65
C MET A 3 -25.27 9.34 10.39
N ASP A 4 -26.30 8.56 10.07
CA ASP A 4 -26.31 7.12 10.34
C ASP A 4 -25.07 6.55 9.65
N GLY A 5 -23.98 6.49 10.41
CA GLY A 5 -22.78 5.76 10.03
C GLY A 5 -23.22 4.33 9.83
N ASP A 6 -23.29 3.93 8.57
CA ASP A 6 -23.60 2.58 8.11
C ASP A 6 -22.78 1.61 8.99
N LYS A 7 -23.41 1.08 10.05
CA LYS A 7 -22.77 0.14 10.96
C LYS A 7 -22.74 -1.16 10.19
N THR A 8 -21.76 -1.27 9.30
CA THR A 8 -21.57 -2.45 8.48
C THR A 8 -21.24 -3.59 9.43
N PHE A 9 -22.27 -4.35 9.82
CA PHE A 9 -22.16 -5.50 10.69
C PHE A 9 -21.54 -6.62 9.89
N TYR A 10 -20.22 -6.72 10.01
CA TYR A 10 -19.47 -7.82 9.45
C TYR A 10 -19.64 -9.07 10.31
N THR A 11 -19.86 -10.20 9.65
CA THR A 11 -20.01 -11.50 10.31
C THR A 11 -19.07 -12.52 9.68
N MET A 12 -18.70 -13.53 10.45
CA MET A 12 -17.89 -14.65 9.96
C MET A 12 -18.57 -15.34 8.77
N THR A 13 -19.91 -15.48 8.80
CA THR A 13 -20.67 -16.08 7.70
C THR A 13 -20.57 -15.26 6.42
N MET A 14 -20.61 -13.93 6.49
CA MET A 14 -20.38 -13.08 5.31
C MET A 14 -18.98 -13.28 4.73
N ALA A 15 -17.95 -13.30 5.58
CA ALA A 15 -16.58 -13.55 5.13
C ALA A 15 -16.46 -14.91 4.42
N ARG A 16 -17.09 -15.94 4.98
CA ARG A 16 -17.12 -17.28 4.39
C ARG A 16 -17.85 -17.31 3.05
N VAL A 17 -19.00 -16.66 2.94
CA VAL A 17 -19.74 -16.57 1.67
C VAL A 17 -18.91 -15.88 0.58
N TYR A 18 -18.18 -14.81 0.92
CA TYR A 18 -17.27 -14.17 -0.04
C TYR A 18 -16.11 -15.09 -0.43
N ALA A 19 -15.53 -15.82 0.52
CA ALA A 19 -14.48 -16.79 0.24
C ALA A 19 -14.98 -17.91 -0.70
N ASP A 20 -16.17 -18.45 -0.45
CA ASP A 20 -16.80 -19.49 -1.29
C ASP A 20 -17.12 -18.98 -2.70
N GLN A 21 -17.31 -17.67 -2.87
CA GLN A 21 -17.48 -17.01 -4.18
C GLN A 21 -16.15 -16.68 -4.88
N GLY A 22 -15.00 -17.01 -4.29
CA GLY A 22 -13.67 -16.64 -4.80
C GLY A 22 -13.30 -15.17 -4.58
N ARG A 23 -14.09 -14.43 -3.81
CA ARG A 23 -13.88 -13.01 -3.47
C ARG A 23 -12.99 -12.89 -2.24
N TYR A 24 -11.75 -13.33 -2.40
CA TYR A 24 -10.79 -13.48 -1.31
C TYR A 24 -10.38 -12.15 -0.68
N GLU A 25 -10.34 -11.05 -1.44
CA GLU A 25 -9.96 -9.72 -0.90
C GLU A 25 -11.00 -9.20 0.09
N GLU A 26 -12.28 -9.30 -0.26
CA GLU A 26 -13.38 -8.89 0.60
C GLU A 26 -13.51 -9.81 1.82
N ALA A 27 -13.35 -11.13 1.63
CA ALA A 27 -13.31 -12.07 2.75
C ALA A 27 -12.18 -11.73 3.75
N ALA A 28 -10.96 -11.49 3.26
CA ALA A 28 -9.82 -11.11 4.09
C ALA A 28 -10.05 -9.78 4.83
N ARG A 29 -10.68 -8.79 4.19
CA ARG A 29 -11.05 -7.52 4.82
C ARG A 29 -11.99 -7.73 6.01
N ILE A 30 -13.00 -8.58 5.86
CA ILE A 30 -13.97 -8.89 6.90
C ILE A 30 -13.31 -9.66 8.05
N TYR A 31 -12.48 -10.66 7.76
CA TYR A 31 -11.76 -11.40 8.81
C TYR A 31 -10.82 -10.51 9.62
N ARG A 32 -10.10 -9.58 8.98
CA ARG A 32 -9.27 -8.58 9.69
C ARG A 32 -10.10 -7.71 10.62
N TYR A 33 -11.22 -7.18 10.14
CA TYR A 33 -12.12 -6.38 10.97
C TYR A 33 -12.64 -7.14 12.20
N LEU A 34 -13.01 -8.41 12.04
CA LEU A 34 -13.47 -9.25 13.15
C LEU A 34 -12.35 -9.58 14.14
N LEU A 35 -11.13 -9.81 13.66
CA LEU A 35 -9.95 -10.02 14.49
C LEU A 35 -9.54 -8.78 15.27
N ASP A 36 -9.70 -7.57 14.71
CA ASP A 36 -9.43 -6.32 15.42
C ASP A 36 -10.33 -6.16 16.66
N GLN A 37 -11.57 -6.67 16.59
CA GLN A 37 -12.50 -6.68 17.72
C GLN A 37 -12.30 -7.87 18.65
N THR A 38 -11.83 -9.01 18.12
CA THR A 38 -11.65 -10.25 18.86
C THR A 38 -10.31 -10.91 18.52
N PRO A 39 -9.19 -10.38 19.04
CA PRO A 39 -7.85 -10.82 18.64
C PRO A 39 -7.54 -12.29 18.96
N ASP A 40 -8.16 -12.83 20.02
CA ASP A 40 -7.93 -14.19 20.54
C ASP A 40 -8.68 -15.28 19.76
N ARG A 41 -9.45 -14.91 18.74
CA ARG A 41 -10.21 -15.85 17.91
C ARG A 41 -9.31 -16.55 16.90
N THR A 42 -8.73 -17.68 17.32
CA THR A 42 -7.88 -18.53 16.49
C THR A 42 -8.57 -19.03 15.22
N ASP A 43 -9.88 -19.28 15.28
CA ASP A 43 -10.70 -19.70 14.14
C ASP A 43 -10.75 -18.63 13.04
N LEU A 44 -10.90 -17.35 13.40
CA LEU A 44 -10.86 -16.24 12.45
C LEU A 44 -9.46 -16.06 11.86
N ARG A 45 -8.42 -16.32 12.65
CA ARG A 45 -7.02 -16.26 12.19
C ARG A 45 -6.72 -17.33 11.17
N GLN A 46 -7.11 -18.57 11.45
CA GLN A 46 -6.98 -19.68 10.50
C GLN A 46 -7.76 -19.43 9.21
N ALA A 47 -8.97 -18.88 9.30
CA ALA A 47 -9.76 -18.52 8.13
C ALA A 47 -9.11 -17.39 7.31
N LEU A 48 -8.53 -16.39 7.97
CA LEU A 48 -7.77 -15.32 7.30
C LEU A 48 -6.53 -15.87 6.58
N ASP A 49 -5.77 -16.77 7.22
CA ASP A 49 -4.58 -17.37 6.63
C ASP A 49 -4.93 -18.21 5.40
N ALA A 50 -6.01 -18.99 5.47
CA ALA A 50 -6.51 -19.80 4.36
C ALA A 50 -6.97 -18.95 3.17
N VAL A 51 -7.61 -17.80 3.42
CA VAL A 51 -8.01 -16.88 2.35
C VAL A 51 -6.82 -16.10 1.81
N SER A 52 -5.86 -15.74 2.66
CA SER A 52 -4.68 -14.96 2.24
C SER A 52 -3.75 -15.76 1.34
N SER A 53 -3.69 -17.09 1.48
CA SER A 53 -2.92 -17.95 0.56
C SER A 53 -3.50 -18.02 -0.85
N MET A 54 -4.79 -17.70 -1.01
CA MET A 54 -5.47 -17.63 -2.31
C MET A 54 -5.33 -16.25 -2.97
N LEU A 55 -4.91 -15.24 -2.23
CA LEU A 55 -4.65 -13.91 -2.78
C LEU A 55 -3.30 -13.90 -3.50
N PRO A 56 -3.21 -13.23 -4.67
CA PRO A 56 -1.92 -12.93 -5.24
C PRO A 56 -1.12 -12.12 -4.22
N GLU A 57 0.18 -12.41 -4.07
CA GLU A 57 1.06 -11.65 -3.19
C GLU A 57 0.95 -10.15 -3.53
N ALA A 58 0.23 -9.39 -2.69
CA ALA A 58 0.01 -7.96 -2.88
C ALA A 58 1.33 -7.17 -2.87
N ASP A 59 2.41 -7.79 -2.39
CA ASP A 59 3.72 -7.21 -2.21
C ASP A 59 4.47 -6.96 -3.53
N GLY A 60 4.10 -7.60 -4.63
CA GLY A 60 4.81 -7.46 -5.90
C GLY A 60 4.71 -6.04 -6.50
N GLN A 61 3.51 -5.46 -6.50
CA GLN A 61 3.25 -4.20 -7.20
C GLN A 61 3.79 -2.98 -6.45
N TRP A 62 3.71 -2.97 -5.12
CA TRP A 62 4.33 -1.91 -4.31
C TRP A 62 5.85 -2.00 -4.31
N ARG A 63 6.45 -3.20 -4.35
CA ARG A 63 7.90 -3.35 -4.53
C ARG A 63 8.35 -2.76 -5.87
N ASP A 64 7.62 -3.00 -6.94
CA ASP A 64 7.94 -2.42 -8.25
C ASP A 64 7.82 -0.88 -8.27
N LEU A 65 6.75 -0.35 -7.66
CA LEU A 65 6.58 1.10 -7.48
C LEU A 65 7.69 1.75 -6.64
N THR A 66 8.16 1.09 -5.58
CA THR A 66 9.27 1.62 -4.78
C THR A 66 10.56 1.76 -5.58
N GLY A 67 10.86 0.80 -6.46
CA GLY A 67 12.02 0.89 -7.36
C GLY A 67 11.92 2.06 -8.33
N LEU A 68 10.73 2.27 -8.90
CA LEU A 68 10.48 3.42 -9.78
C LEU A 68 10.64 4.74 -9.04
N VAL A 69 10.06 4.88 -7.83
CA VAL A 69 10.20 6.09 -7.01
C VAL A 69 11.66 6.37 -6.68
N GLU A 70 12.43 5.33 -6.32
CA GLU A 70 13.86 5.48 -6.05
C GLU A 70 14.62 6.02 -7.27
N GLN A 71 14.38 5.44 -8.46
CA GLN A 71 14.99 5.91 -9.71
C GLN A 71 14.63 7.36 -10.01
N TRP A 72 13.36 7.72 -9.86
CA TRP A 72 12.87 9.09 -10.03
C TRP A 72 13.56 10.08 -9.07
N VAL A 73 13.66 9.73 -7.79
CA VAL A 73 14.36 10.56 -6.79
C VAL A 73 15.84 10.74 -7.17
N ARG A 74 16.53 9.67 -7.58
CA ARG A 74 17.92 9.72 -8.04
C ARG A 74 18.09 10.66 -9.24
N LEU A 75 17.17 10.61 -10.21
CA LEU A 75 17.20 11.48 -11.39
C LEU A 75 17.03 12.96 -11.01
N ILE A 76 16.07 13.27 -10.12
CA ILE A 76 15.84 14.64 -9.64
C ILE A 76 17.08 15.18 -8.91
N LEU A 77 17.71 14.37 -8.06
CA LEU A 77 18.92 14.75 -7.35
C LEU A 77 20.08 15.02 -8.30
N ARG A 78 20.29 14.16 -9.30
CA ARG A 78 21.32 14.34 -10.34
C ARG A 78 21.09 15.61 -11.15
N GLN A 79 19.84 15.88 -11.55
CA GLN A 79 19.51 17.09 -12.28
C GLN A 79 19.78 18.35 -11.47
N LYS A 80 19.43 18.36 -10.18
CA LYS A 80 19.72 19.49 -9.27
C LYS A 80 21.22 19.70 -9.10
N ALA A 81 22.01 18.63 -8.98
CA ALA A 81 23.47 18.73 -8.88
C ALA A 81 24.10 19.36 -10.14
N LEU A 82 23.65 18.95 -11.33
CA LEU A 82 24.16 19.50 -12.60
C LEU A 82 23.82 20.99 -12.76
N ARG A 83 22.60 21.42 -12.41
CA ARG A 83 22.23 22.84 -12.47
C ARG A 83 23.09 23.69 -11.54
N ARG A 84 23.42 23.19 -10.34
CA ARG A 84 24.31 23.90 -9.41
C ARG A 84 25.72 24.07 -9.98
N LEU A 85 26.28 23.03 -10.61
CA LEU A 85 27.59 23.11 -11.23
C LEU A 85 27.61 24.08 -12.43
N GLN A 86 26.55 24.07 -13.25
CA GLN A 86 26.40 25.02 -14.35
C GLN A 86 26.33 26.47 -13.85
N GLN A 87 25.57 26.74 -12.79
CA GLN A 87 25.51 28.09 -12.20
C GLN A 87 26.87 28.58 -11.71
N ILE A 88 27.66 27.70 -11.06
CA ILE A 88 29.00 28.06 -10.59
C ILE A 88 29.91 28.38 -11.79
N CYS A 89 30.02 27.49 -12.78
CA CYS A 89 30.84 27.74 -13.98
C CYS A 89 30.47 29.03 -14.73
N ILE A 90 29.17 29.31 -14.90
CA ILE A 90 28.71 30.53 -15.57
C ILE A 90 29.08 31.78 -14.75
N SER A 91 28.97 31.71 -13.42
CA SER A 91 29.32 32.83 -12.54
C SER A 91 30.83 33.13 -12.48
N THR A 92 31.70 32.12 -12.60
CA THR A 92 33.16 32.36 -12.59
C THR A 92 33.66 32.95 -13.91
N THR A 93 33.01 32.64 -15.04
CA THR A 93 33.37 33.20 -16.36
C THR A 93 32.93 34.67 -16.52
N GLY A 94 31.97 35.15 -15.71
CA GLY A 94 31.52 36.54 -15.73
C GLY A 94 32.31 37.50 -14.82
N ALA A 95 33.15 37.00 -13.91
CA ALA A 95 33.91 37.81 -12.96
C ALA A 95 35.34 38.15 -13.43
N ASP A 96 35.76 37.65 -14.60
CA ASP A 96 37.10 37.84 -15.17
C ASP A 96 37.07 38.77 -16.42
N ARG A 97 36.17 39.77 -16.41
CA ARG A 97 36.06 40.81 -17.45
C ARG A 97 36.09 42.21 -16.87
#